data_AF-A0A0F7TZK8-F1
#
_entry.id   AF-A0A0F7TZK8-F1
#
_cell.length_a   1.000
_cell.length_b   1.000
_cell.length_c   1.000
_cell.angle_alpha   90.00
_cell.angle_beta   90.00
_cell.angle_gamma   90.00
#
_symmetry.space_group_name_H-M   'P 1'
#
loop_
_entity.id
_entity.type
_entity.pdbx_description
1 polymer ?
#
loop_
_entity_poly.entity_id
_entity_poly.type
_entity_poly.pdbx_seq_one_letter_code
_entity_poly.pdbx_strand_id
1 'polypeptide(L)'
;MAFMELPTELMQQIIPYTLPEGFESLALTCKLLYTLCTPFLEHHNNLRFHFRKFEYNKTNKDFREFRYHHDLLRFPNTSTSAYSLLSQIAIEPVVARYILEADFSLDSHIYDRIPPPLRERAVHEAWGDRGEAVRQLFANSLYLREAGLDWEEYYNTMMEDINSWRRSEHAAAFLLTLLPNLEVLTPKFSEFRSPAPQKLITTILEIARRNPHGNASLCS
;
A
#
# COMPACT_ATOMS: atom_id res chain seq x y z
N MET A 1 5.33 -25.55 -25.67
CA MET A 1 5.24 -24.33 -24.84
C MET A 1 5.35 -24.81 -23.41
N ALA A 2 6.53 -24.71 -22.80
CA ALA A 2 6.85 -25.37 -21.53
C ALA A 2 5.91 -25.02 -20.36
N PHE A 3 5.25 -23.86 -20.39
CA PHE A 3 4.30 -23.46 -19.35
C PHE A 3 3.02 -24.33 -19.33
N MET A 4 2.56 -24.80 -20.49
CA MET A 4 1.39 -25.67 -20.61
C MET A 4 1.71 -27.15 -20.30
N GLU A 5 3.01 -27.46 -20.13
CA GLU A 5 3.49 -28.79 -19.73
C GLU A 5 3.56 -28.92 -18.19
N LEU A 6 3.31 -27.82 -17.47
CA LEU A 6 3.23 -27.82 -16.00
C LEU A 6 1.89 -28.42 -15.53
N PRO A 7 1.90 -29.18 -14.42
CA PRO A 7 0.69 -29.55 -13.72
C PRO A 7 -0.15 -28.33 -13.34
N THR A 8 -1.47 -28.50 -13.35
CA THR A 8 -2.45 -27.44 -13.06
C THR A 8 -2.24 -26.79 -11.71
N GLU A 9 -1.80 -27.57 -10.72
CA GLU A 9 -1.52 -27.13 -9.36
C GLU A 9 -0.37 -26.12 -9.33
N LEU A 10 0.67 -26.34 -10.13
CA LEU A 10 1.79 -25.40 -10.22
C LEU A 10 1.36 -24.12 -10.95
N MET A 11 0.55 -24.24 -12.00
CA MET A 11 0.01 -23.06 -12.68
C MET A 11 -0.83 -22.20 -11.74
N GLN A 12 -1.67 -22.81 -10.91
CA GLN A 12 -2.48 -22.10 -9.90
C GLN A 12 -1.61 -21.35 -8.87
N GLN A 13 -0.44 -21.89 -8.51
CA GLN A 13 0.50 -21.21 -7.62
C GLN A 13 1.22 -20.05 -8.30
N ILE A 14 1.45 -20.12 -9.61
CA ILE A 14 2.16 -19.07 -10.36
C ILE A 14 1.25 -17.88 -10.67
N ILE A 15 -0.05 -18.10 -10.91
CA ILE A 15 -1.00 -17.06 -11.30
C ILE A 15 -0.97 -15.83 -10.38
N PRO A 16 -0.98 -15.94 -9.03
CA PRO A 16 -0.89 -14.79 -8.13
C PRO A 16 0.35 -13.90 -8.36
N TYR A 17 1.48 -14.48 -8.77
CA TYR A 17 2.72 -13.72 -9.05
C TYR A 17 2.65 -12.90 -10.33
N THR A 18 1.65 -13.15 -11.19
CA THR A 18 1.42 -12.39 -12.43
C THR A 18 0.58 -11.14 -12.22
N LEU A 19 0.01 -10.96 -11.02
CA LEU A 19 -0.74 -9.76 -10.66
C LEU A 19 0.22 -8.58 -10.39
N PRO A 20 -0.15 -7.34 -10.76
CA PRO A 20 -1.25 -6.97 -11.66
C PRO A 20 -0.94 -7.08 -13.15
N GLU A 21 0.31 -6.88 -13.57
CA GLU A 21 0.67 -6.44 -14.93
C GLU A 21 0.53 -7.54 -16.00
N GLY A 22 0.71 -8.81 -15.62
CA GLY A 22 0.66 -9.95 -16.54
C GLY A 22 -0.66 -10.72 -16.53
N PHE A 23 -1.51 -10.48 -15.53
CA PHE A 23 -2.65 -11.35 -15.22
C PHE A 23 -3.71 -11.38 -16.33
N GLU A 24 -4.13 -10.23 -16.85
CA GLU A 24 -5.13 -10.18 -17.93
C GLU A 24 -4.61 -10.83 -19.21
N SER A 25 -3.35 -10.56 -19.57
CA SER A 25 -2.70 -11.16 -20.75
C SER A 25 -2.61 -12.68 -20.63
N LEU A 26 -2.28 -13.19 -19.43
CA LEU A 26 -2.26 -14.62 -19.14
C LEU A 26 -3.66 -15.25 -19.30
N ALA A 27 -4.68 -14.63 -18.71
CA ALA A 27 -6.06 -15.11 -18.78
C ALA A 27 -6.58 -15.16 -20.23
N LEU A 28 -6.15 -14.23 -21.09
CA LEU A 28 -6.57 -14.16 -22.49
C LEU A 28 -5.81 -15.11 -23.43
N THR A 29 -4.75 -15.78 -22.96
CA THR A 29 -3.89 -16.62 -23.82
C THR A 29 -4.63 -17.87 -24.33
N CYS A 30 -5.38 -18.58 -23.49
CA CYS A 30 -6.16 -19.75 -23.90
C CYS A 30 -7.28 -20.11 -22.89
N LYS A 31 -8.19 -21.00 -23.29
CA LYS A 31 -9.34 -21.43 -22.44
C LYS A 31 -8.91 -22.07 -21.12
N LEU A 32 -7.80 -22.83 -21.12
CA LEU A 32 -7.29 -23.45 -19.90
C LEU A 32 -6.86 -22.38 -18.89
N LEU A 33 -6.01 -21.45 -19.32
CA LEU A 33 -5.51 -20.37 -18.47
C LEU A 33 -6.63 -19.43 -18.01
N TYR A 34 -7.61 -19.15 -18.87
CA TYR A 34 -8.81 -18.41 -18.47
C TYR A 34 -9.53 -19.11 -17.30
N THR A 35 -9.72 -20.43 -17.40
CA THR A 35 -10.38 -21.23 -16.34
C THR A 35 -9.59 -21.18 -15.04
N LEU A 36 -8.25 -21.24 -15.12
CA LEU A 36 -7.38 -21.18 -13.94
C LEU A 36 -7.29 -19.79 -13.33
N CYS A 37 -7.42 -18.72 -14.13
CA CYS A 37 -7.43 -17.34 -13.64
C CYS A 37 -8.79 -16.93 -13.06
N THR A 38 -9.88 -17.62 -13.44
CA THR A 38 -11.25 -17.28 -13.02
C THR A 38 -11.41 -17.08 -11.50
N PRO A 39 -10.85 -17.94 -10.61
CA PRO A 39 -10.95 -17.75 -9.16
C PRO A 39 -10.29 -16.45 -8.65
N PHE A 40 -9.34 -15.90 -9.39
CA PHE A 40 -8.58 -14.71 -9.00
C PHE A 40 -9.17 -13.41 -9.60
N LEU A 41 -10.13 -13.50 -10.52
CA LEU A 41 -10.71 -12.34 -11.20
C LEU A 41 -11.39 -11.37 -10.22
N GLU A 42 -12.17 -11.90 -9.27
CA GLU A 42 -12.86 -11.06 -8.28
C GLU A 42 -11.86 -10.27 -7.44
N HIS A 43 -10.83 -10.95 -6.93
CA HIS A 43 -9.77 -10.32 -6.15
C HIS A 43 -8.99 -9.29 -6.96
N HIS A 44 -8.58 -9.62 -8.19
CA HIS A 44 -7.90 -8.71 -9.12
C HIS A 44 -8.73 -7.44 -9.37
N ASN A 45 -10.02 -7.59 -9.68
CA ASN A 45 -10.90 -6.47 -9.95
C ASN A 45 -11.11 -5.59 -8.71
N ASN A 46 -11.21 -6.20 -7.54
CA ASN A 46 -11.33 -5.48 -6.28
C ASN A 46 -10.07 -4.64 -5.99
N LEU A 47 -8.89 -5.24 -6.09
CA LEU A 47 -7.62 -4.52 -5.91
C LEU A 47 -7.46 -3.40 -6.95
N ARG A 48 -7.76 -3.68 -8.22
CA ARG A 48 -7.71 -2.68 -9.29
C ARG A 48 -8.64 -1.51 -9.03
N PHE A 49 -9.86 -1.77 -8.55
CA PHE A 49 -10.82 -0.71 -8.21
C PHE A 49 -10.28 0.19 -7.10
N HIS A 50 -9.78 -0.39 -6.01
CA HIS A 50 -9.31 0.37 -4.85
C HIS A 50 -7.99 1.10 -5.11
N PHE A 51 -7.04 0.46 -5.79
CA PHE A 51 -5.64 0.91 -5.76
C PHE A 51 -5.13 1.51 -7.08
N ARG A 52 -5.71 1.21 -8.25
CA ARG A 52 -5.19 1.75 -9.53
C ARG A 52 -5.11 3.27 -9.58
N LYS A 53 -6.21 3.90 -9.17
CA LYS A 53 -6.31 5.32 -8.85
C LYS A 53 -6.63 5.40 -7.37
N PHE A 54 -5.58 5.38 -6.56
CA PHE A 54 -5.66 5.32 -5.13
C PHE A 54 -6.08 6.69 -4.56
N GLU A 55 -7.08 6.66 -3.70
CA GLU A 55 -7.54 7.80 -2.91
C GLU A 55 -7.90 7.28 -1.52
N TYR A 56 -7.61 8.06 -0.47
CA TYR A 56 -8.02 7.68 0.88
C TYR A 56 -9.55 7.67 1.02
N ASN A 57 -10.07 6.75 1.85
CA ASN A 57 -11.49 6.53 2.12
C ASN A 57 -12.30 6.02 0.91
N LYS A 58 -11.64 5.60 -0.16
CA LYS A 58 -12.28 4.98 -1.32
C LYS A 58 -12.84 3.60 -0.97
N THR A 59 -14.15 3.45 -1.15
CA THR A 59 -14.89 2.23 -0.84
C THR A 59 -15.92 1.91 -1.93
N ASN A 60 -16.26 0.62 -2.07
CA ASN A 60 -17.30 0.13 -2.96
C ASN A 60 -18.69 0.06 -2.29
N LYS A 61 -18.80 0.55 -1.06
CA LYS A 61 -20.05 0.59 -0.28
C LYS A 61 -20.76 1.92 -0.42
N ASP A 62 -22.08 1.89 -0.33
CA ASP A 62 -22.88 3.11 -0.28
C ASP A 62 -22.60 3.83 1.04
N PHE A 63 -22.25 5.12 0.98
CA PHE A 63 -22.00 5.93 2.17
C PHE A 63 -23.19 5.99 3.13
N ARG A 64 -24.41 5.72 2.64
CA ARG A 64 -25.63 5.61 3.46
C ARG A 64 -25.63 4.38 4.38
N GLU A 65 -24.79 3.39 4.10
CA GLU A 65 -24.61 2.22 4.97
C GLU A 65 -23.79 2.54 6.22
N PHE A 66 -23.06 3.67 6.23
CA PHE A 66 -22.27 4.08 7.39
C PHE A 66 -23.13 4.84 8.38
N ARG A 67 -23.19 4.33 9.61
CA ARG A 67 -23.80 5.05 10.72
C ARG A 67 -22.87 6.15 11.21
N TYR A 68 -21.57 5.90 11.14
CA TYR A 68 -20.53 6.83 11.56
C TYR A 68 -19.35 6.81 10.59
N HIS A 69 -18.64 7.94 10.47
CA HIS A 69 -17.46 8.02 9.57
C HIS A 69 -16.37 6.99 9.91
N HIS A 70 -16.22 6.60 11.18
CA HIS A 70 -15.23 5.59 11.59
C HIS A 70 -15.56 4.17 11.15
N ASP A 71 -16.77 3.91 10.64
CA ASP A 71 -17.12 2.61 10.07
C ASP A 71 -16.20 2.26 8.89
N LEU A 72 -15.68 3.28 8.17
CA LEU A 72 -14.72 3.13 7.08
C LEU A 72 -13.46 2.35 7.48
N LEU A 73 -13.03 2.43 8.74
CA LEU A 73 -11.86 1.72 9.25
C LEU A 73 -12.01 0.20 9.26
N ARG A 74 -13.25 -0.30 9.16
CA ARG A 74 -13.56 -1.74 9.20
C ARG A 74 -13.59 -2.37 7.82
N PHE A 75 -13.58 -1.56 6.75
CA PHE A 75 -13.75 -2.10 5.41
C PHE A 75 -12.43 -2.60 4.85
N PRO A 76 -12.37 -3.87 4.39
CA PRO A 76 -11.19 -4.39 3.75
C PRO A 76 -10.85 -3.52 2.52
N ASN A 77 -9.56 -3.27 2.30
CA ASN A 77 -9.01 -2.47 1.20
C ASN A 77 -9.34 -0.96 1.22
N THR A 78 -10.13 -0.48 2.19
CA THR A 78 -10.33 0.96 2.38
C THR A 78 -9.22 1.53 3.27
N SER A 79 -8.22 2.15 2.64
CA SER A 79 -7.16 2.84 3.38
C SER A 79 -7.61 4.24 3.76
N THR A 80 -7.40 4.64 5.01
CA THR A 80 -7.83 5.94 5.55
C THR A 80 -6.66 6.83 5.99
N SER A 81 -5.47 6.25 6.06
CA SER A 81 -4.20 6.92 6.36
C SER A 81 -3.03 6.20 5.70
N ALA A 82 -1.88 6.88 5.58
CA ALA A 82 -0.65 6.26 5.12
C ALA A 82 -0.30 4.99 5.92
N TYR A 83 -0.51 4.98 7.25
CA TYR A 83 -0.28 3.79 8.07
C TYR A 83 -1.23 2.63 7.73
N SER A 84 -2.52 2.90 7.48
CA SER A 84 -3.45 1.84 7.07
C SER A 84 -3.07 1.22 5.73
N LEU A 85 -2.54 2.03 4.80
CA LEU A 85 -2.04 1.54 3.51
C LEU A 85 -0.73 0.76 3.69
N LEU A 86 0.20 1.23 4.53
CA LEU A 86 1.41 0.48 4.90
C LEU A 86 1.04 -0.88 5.50
N SER A 87 0.07 -0.90 6.42
CA SER A 87 -0.43 -2.14 7.03
C SER A 87 -1.05 -3.07 6.00
N GLN A 88 -1.72 -2.53 4.98
CA GLN A 88 -2.27 -3.33 3.89
C GLN A 88 -1.18 -3.93 3.01
N ILE A 89 -0.17 -3.13 2.63
CA ILE A 89 0.98 -3.59 1.83
C ILE A 89 1.82 -4.61 2.60
N ALA A 90 1.96 -4.46 3.92
CA ALA A 90 2.68 -5.40 4.76
C ALA A 90 2.05 -6.80 4.76
N ILE A 91 0.72 -6.87 4.70
CA ILE A 91 -0.03 -8.13 4.66
C ILE A 91 -0.15 -8.66 3.23
N GLU A 92 -0.34 -7.77 2.26
CA GLU A 92 -0.55 -8.12 0.86
C GLU A 92 0.31 -7.24 -0.07
N PRO A 93 1.60 -7.57 -0.27
CA PRO A 93 2.55 -6.71 -0.99
C PRO A 93 2.15 -6.37 -2.42
N VAL A 94 1.35 -7.23 -3.08
CA VAL A 94 0.87 -6.99 -4.45
C VAL A 94 0.04 -5.71 -4.56
N VAL A 95 -0.60 -5.27 -3.48
CA VAL A 95 -1.39 -4.02 -3.40
C VAL A 95 -0.57 -2.84 -3.92
N ALA A 96 0.70 -2.76 -3.54
CA ALA A 96 1.56 -1.64 -3.90
C ALA A 96 1.80 -1.54 -5.42
N ARG A 97 1.83 -2.69 -6.12
CA ARG A 97 1.99 -2.74 -7.58
C ARG A 97 0.74 -2.28 -8.32
N TYR A 98 -0.43 -2.34 -7.70
CA TYR A 98 -1.64 -1.80 -8.34
C TYR A 98 -1.65 -0.28 -8.37
N ILE A 99 -0.90 0.42 -7.52
CA ILE A 99 -0.96 1.88 -7.38
C ILE A 99 -0.18 2.56 -8.50
N LEU A 100 -0.90 3.15 -9.46
CA LEU A 100 -0.33 3.93 -10.57
C LEU A 100 -0.51 5.44 -10.33
N GLU A 101 -1.70 5.82 -9.87
CA GLU A 101 -2.01 7.20 -9.49
C GLU A 101 -2.38 7.21 -8.01
N ALA A 102 -1.84 8.15 -7.23
CA ALA A 102 -2.13 8.27 -5.82
C ALA A 102 -2.49 9.72 -5.42
N ASP A 103 -3.66 9.89 -4.79
CA ASP A 103 -4.05 11.13 -4.12
C ASP A 103 -3.99 10.97 -2.60
N PHE A 104 -3.00 11.63 -2.02
CA PHE A 104 -2.71 11.67 -0.59
C PHE A 104 -3.32 12.88 0.13
N SER A 105 -4.14 13.69 -0.53
CA SER A 105 -4.71 14.93 0.05
C SER A 105 -5.59 14.66 1.29
N LEU A 106 -6.20 13.48 1.37
CA LEU A 106 -7.08 13.08 2.48
C LEU A 106 -6.41 12.18 3.52
N ASP A 107 -5.07 12.10 3.53
CA ASP A 107 -4.31 11.28 4.49
C ASP A 107 -4.69 11.63 5.92
N SER A 108 -5.15 10.62 6.67
CA SER A 108 -5.49 10.73 8.10
C SER A 108 -6.64 11.70 8.40
N HIS A 109 -7.32 12.27 7.39
CA HIS A 109 -8.43 13.21 7.59
C HIS A 109 -9.59 12.57 8.39
N ILE A 110 -9.70 11.24 8.38
CA ILE A 110 -10.70 10.54 9.18
C ILE A 110 -10.49 10.75 10.68
N TYR A 111 -9.26 10.92 11.17
CA TYR A 111 -8.96 11.01 12.61
C TYR A 111 -9.63 12.21 13.29
N ASP A 112 -9.78 13.32 12.57
CA ASP A 112 -10.50 14.52 13.04
C ASP A 112 -11.99 14.25 13.25
N ARG A 113 -12.53 13.22 12.60
CA ARG A 113 -13.94 12.82 12.67
C ARG A 113 -14.20 11.72 13.69
N ILE A 114 -13.17 11.26 14.41
CA ILE A 114 -13.27 10.18 15.41
C ILE A 114 -13.17 10.78 16.81
N PRO A 115 -14.27 10.77 17.57
CA PRO A 115 -14.28 11.24 18.96
C PRO A 115 -13.27 10.48 19.82
N PRO A 116 -12.55 11.14 20.75
CA PRO A 116 -11.56 10.49 21.62
C PRO A 116 -12.02 9.19 22.31
N PRO A 117 -13.27 9.07 22.81
CA PRO A 117 -13.73 7.82 23.43
C PRO A 117 -13.82 6.61 22.49
N LEU A 118 -13.89 6.85 21.17
CA LEU A 118 -14.01 5.79 20.16
C LEU A 118 -12.68 5.41 19.52
N ARG A 119 -11.63 6.20 19.78
CA ARG A 119 -10.31 6.04 19.19
C ARG A 119 -9.69 4.68 19.53
N GLU A 120 -9.55 4.37 20.81
CA GLU A 120 -8.90 3.13 21.27
C GLU A 120 -9.55 1.87 20.68
N ARG A 121 -10.89 1.83 20.67
CA ARG A 121 -11.66 0.75 20.03
C ARG A 121 -11.39 0.67 18.52
N ALA A 122 -11.41 1.81 17.84
CA ALA A 122 -11.20 1.87 16.39
C ALA A 122 -9.79 1.40 15.99
N VAL A 123 -8.76 1.71 16.78
CA VAL A 123 -7.38 1.20 16.55
C VAL A 123 -7.31 -0.30 16.70
N HIS A 124 -7.84 -0.83 17.80
CA HIS A 124 -7.78 -2.26 18.06
C HIS A 124 -8.53 -3.06 16.98
N GLU A 125 -9.69 -2.58 16.54
CA GLU A 125 -10.49 -3.23 15.50
C GLU A 125 -9.86 -3.11 14.10
N ALA A 126 -9.26 -1.96 13.76
CA ALA A 126 -8.77 -1.69 12.42
C ALA A 126 -7.33 -2.16 12.19
N TRP A 127 -6.46 -2.04 13.20
CA TRP A 127 -5.01 -2.21 13.03
C TRP A 127 -4.45 -3.48 13.69
N GLY A 128 -5.15 -4.07 14.67
CA GLY A 128 -4.85 -5.40 15.24
C GLY A 128 -3.35 -5.70 15.45
N ASP A 129 -2.95 -6.95 15.21
CA ASP A 129 -1.54 -7.41 15.25
C ASP A 129 -0.72 -7.06 13.99
N ARG A 130 -1.20 -6.14 13.12
CA ARG A 130 -0.48 -5.78 11.88
C ARG A 130 0.82 -5.01 12.13
N GLY A 131 1.04 -4.55 13.37
CA GLY A 131 2.21 -3.76 13.76
C GLY A 131 3.54 -4.46 13.49
N GLU A 132 3.64 -5.77 13.70
CA GLU A 132 4.90 -6.50 13.44
C GLU A 132 5.22 -6.56 11.95
N ALA A 133 4.22 -6.84 11.10
CA ALA A 133 4.41 -6.86 9.65
C ALA A 133 4.86 -5.47 9.14
N VAL A 134 4.27 -4.39 9.66
CA VAL A 134 4.72 -3.03 9.32
C VAL A 134 6.14 -2.79 9.83
N ARG A 135 6.47 -3.15 11.07
CA ARG A 135 7.81 -3.00 11.64
C ARG A 135 8.87 -3.68 10.75
N GLN A 136 8.59 -4.87 10.23
CA GLN A 136 9.48 -5.59 9.33
C GLN A 136 9.73 -4.85 8.01
N LEU A 137 8.77 -4.08 7.49
CA LEU A 137 9.01 -3.24 6.31
C LEU A 137 10.09 -2.19 6.57
N PHE A 138 10.06 -1.55 7.74
CA PHE A 138 11.06 -0.55 8.12
C PHE A 138 12.43 -1.18 8.36
N ALA A 139 12.48 -2.30 9.08
CA ALA A 139 13.72 -3.02 9.37
C ALA A 139 14.47 -3.46 8.10
N ASN A 140 13.73 -3.82 7.05
CA ASN A 140 14.29 -4.30 5.78
C ASN A 140 14.42 -3.19 4.71
N SER A 141 14.20 -1.91 5.06
CA SER A 141 14.20 -0.82 4.09
C SER A 141 15.60 -0.44 3.61
N LEU A 142 15.89 -0.74 2.35
CA LEU A 142 17.09 -0.25 1.67
C LEU A 142 17.10 1.29 1.61
N TYR A 143 15.96 1.93 1.40
CA TYR A 143 15.88 3.39 1.28
C TYR A 143 16.23 4.13 2.57
N LEU A 144 15.81 3.63 3.73
CA LEU A 144 16.22 4.20 5.02
C LEU A 144 17.72 4.04 5.24
N ARG A 145 18.27 2.87 4.90
CA ARG A 145 19.72 2.60 4.98
C ARG A 145 20.53 3.52 4.07
N GLU A 146 20.13 3.67 2.81
CA GLU A 146 20.78 4.57 1.84
C GLU A 146 20.66 6.05 2.24
N ALA A 147 19.54 6.43 2.86
CA ALA A 147 19.37 7.76 3.44
C ALA A 147 20.21 7.97 4.72
N GLY A 148 20.85 6.93 5.26
CA GLY A 148 21.53 6.97 6.56
C GLY A 148 20.59 7.40 7.68
N LEU A 149 19.36 6.90 7.66
CA LEU A 149 18.34 7.11 8.68
C LEU A 149 18.23 5.84 9.52
N ASP A 150 18.16 5.99 10.84
CA ASP A 150 17.91 4.86 11.74
C ASP A 150 16.45 4.42 11.61
N TRP A 151 16.23 3.15 11.29
CA TRP A 151 14.89 2.66 11.01
C TRP A 151 14.04 2.52 12.27
N GLU A 152 14.65 2.26 13.44
CA GLU A 152 13.92 2.13 14.71
C GLU A 152 13.44 3.50 15.17
N GLU A 153 14.31 4.51 15.15
CA GLU A 153 13.96 5.90 15.43
C GLU A 153 12.85 6.37 14.49
N TYR A 154 13.02 6.16 13.18
CA TYR A 154 12.04 6.57 12.17
C TYR A 154 10.67 5.89 12.39
N TYR A 155 10.65 4.59 12.67
CA TYR A 155 9.43 3.85 12.98
C TYR A 155 8.78 4.33 14.28
N ASN A 156 9.56 4.56 15.34
CA ASN A 156 9.02 5.02 16.62
C ASN A 156 8.38 6.41 16.50
N THR A 157 9.02 7.35 15.80
CA THR A 157 8.42 8.68 15.55
C THR A 157 7.13 8.57 14.73
N MET A 158 7.10 7.69 13.72
CA MET A 158 5.86 7.40 12.99
C MET A 158 4.75 6.89 13.93
N MET A 159 5.07 5.93 14.80
CA MET A 159 4.10 5.36 15.74
C MET A 159 3.62 6.38 16.78
N GLU A 160 4.46 7.32 17.21
CA GLU A 160 4.03 8.44 18.07
C GLU A 160 2.98 9.31 17.40
N ASP A 161 3.15 9.65 16.11
CA ASP A 161 2.17 10.38 15.32
C ASP A 161 0.82 9.62 15.27
N ILE A 162 0.90 8.32 14.98
CA ILE A 162 -0.27 7.44 14.83
C ILE A 162 -1.02 7.30 16.17
N ASN A 163 -0.30 7.04 17.25
CA ASN A 163 -0.86 6.92 18.60
C ASN A 163 -1.48 8.25 19.08
N SER A 164 -0.98 9.37 18.58
CA SER A 164 -1.52 10.71 18.82
C SER A 164 -2.67 11.09 17.89
N TRP A 165 -3.10 10.20 16.98
CA TRP A 165 -4.18 10.43 16.03
C TRP A 165 -3.95 11.64 15.11
N ARG A 166 -2.70 11.83 14.69
CA ARG A 166 -2.32 12.86 13.72
C ARG A 166 -1.74 12.24 12.46
N ARG A 167 -1.77 13.02 11.38
CA ARG A 167 -1.09 12.67 10.13
C ARG A 167 0.41 12.49 10.39
N SER A 168 0.98 11.40 9.87
CA SER A 168 2.41 11.12 9.98
C SER A 168 3.13 11.38 8.66
N GLU A 169 4.01 12.37 8.64
CA GLU A 169 4.90 12.62 7.50
C GLU A 169 5.87 11.44 7.30
N HIS A 170 6.26 10.77 8.38
CA HIS A 170 7.12 9.58 8.35
C HIS A 170 6.45 8.44 7.60
N ALA A 171 5.18 8.14 7.93
CA ALA A 171 4.40 7.11 7.22
C ALA A 171 4.23 7.47 5.74
N ALA A 172 3.84 8.71 5.45
CA ALA A 172 3.57 9.15 4.08
C ALA A 172 4.83 9.12 3.20
N ALA A 173 5.98 9.56 3.72
CA ALA A 173 7.25 9.51 2.99
C ALA A 173 7.77 8.07 2.83
N PHE A 174 7.64 7.24 3.87
CA PHE A 174 8.09 5.85 3.80
C PHE A 174 7.26 5.02 2.82
N LEU A 175 5.94 5.23 2.77
CA LEU A 175 5.04 4.54 1.85
C LEU A 175 5.51 4.59 0.40
N LEU A 176 6.12 5.69 -0.03
CA LEU A 176 6.59 5.86 -1.41
C LEU A 176 7.74 4.95 -1.78
N THR A 177 8.52 4.53 -0.79
CA THR A 177 9.59 3.54 -0.99
C THR A 177 9.04 2.20 -1.46
N LEU A 178 7.74 1.96 -1.26
CA LEU A 178 7.04 0.72 -1.55
C LEU A 178 6.19 0.78 -2.81
N LEU A 179 6.10 1.92 -3.53
CA LEU A 179 5.19 2.08 -4.68
C LEU A 179 5.95 1.98 -6.01
N PRO A 180 6.20 0.77 -6.54
CA PRO A 180 7.10 0.55 -7.67
C PRO A 180 6.56 1.11 -9.00
N ASN A 181 5.23 1.22 -9.13
CA ASN A 181 4.56 1.57 -10.39
C ASN A 181 3.92 2.96 -10.33
N LEU A 182 4.25 3.79 -9.34
CA LEU A 182 3.65 5.10 -9.17
C LEU A 182 4.07 6.04 -10.30
N GLU A 183 3.09 6.51 -11.08
CA GLU A 183 3.26 7.44 -12.20
C GLU A 183 2.83 8.87 -11.82
N VAL A 184 1.75 8.99 -11.04
CA VAL A 184 1.15 10.28 -10.68
C VAL A 184 0.88 10.35 -9.19
N LEU A 185 1.19 11.49 -8.59
CA LEU A 185 0.96 11.74 -7.18
C LEU A 185 0.43 13.16 -6.94
N THR A 186 -0.57 13.24 -6.07
CA THR A 186 -1.17 14.48 -5.55
C THR A 186 -1.28 14.42 -4.02
N PRO A 187 -1.05 15.49 -3.24
CA PRO A 187 -0.33 16.71 -3.63
C PRO A 187 1.17 16.41 -3.81
N LYS A 188 1.90 17.35 -4.43
CA LYS A 188 3.36 17.23 -4.57
C LYS A 188 4.04 17.40 -3.20
N PHE A 189 5.06 16.59 -2.91
CA PHE A 189 5.73 16.47 -1.60
C PHE A 189 6.48 17.69 -1.04
N SER A 190 6.36 18.87 -1.66
CA SER A 190 6.97 20.10 -1.14
C SER A 190 6.44 20.54 0.23
N GLU A 191 5.54 19.78 0.85
CA GLU A 191 4.86 20.12 2.09
C GLU A 191 5.41 19.43 3.34
N PHE A 192 6.29 18.43 3.23
CA PHE A 192 6.87 17.79 4.42
C PHE A 192 7.74 18.78 5.19
N ARG A 193 7.52 18.91 6.50
CA ARG A 193 8.25 19.84 7.37
C ARG A 193 9.40 19.19 8.10
N SER A 194 9.32 17.88 8.33
CA SER A 194 10.27 17.13 9.16
C SER A 194 11.53 16.78 8.37
N PRO A 195 12.75 16.95 8.93
CA PRO A 195 14.00 16.70 8.20
C PRO A 195 14.18 15.25 7.73
N ALA A 196 13.77 14.26 8.54
CA ALA A 196 13.96 12.84 8.20
C ALA A 196 13.12 12.40 6.98
N PRO A 197 11.80 12.67 6.92
CA PRO A 197 11.00 12.48 5.71
C PRO A 197 11.57 13.21 4.48
N GLN A 198 11.99 14.48 4.61
CA GLN A 198 12.59 15.23 3.48
C GLN A 198 13.87 14.55 2.96
N LYS A 199 14.72 14.06 3.87
CA LYS A 199 15.93 13.32 3.52
C LYS A 199 15.58 12.04 2.77
N LEU A 200 14.60 11.27 3.26
CA LEU A 200 14.13 10.05 2.61
C LEU A 200 13.60 10.32 1.19
N ILE A 201 12.76 11.35 1.01
CA ILE A 201 12.26 11.74 -0.33
C ILE A 201 13.42 12.10 -1.26
N THR A 202 14.40 12.84 -0.76
CA THR A 202 15.58 13.22 -1.56
C THR A 202 16.32 11.97 -2.03
N THR A 203 16.54 11.00 -1.14
CA THR A 203 17.15 9.71 -1.47
C THR A 203 16.34 8.93 -2.51
N ILE A 204 15.00 8.86 -2.37
CA ILE A 204 14.12 8.19 -3.34
C ILE A 204 14.31 8.82 -4.74
N LEU A 205 14.29 10.15 -4.82
CA LEU A 205 14.46 10.87 -6.09
C LEU A 205 15.85 10.67 -6.69
N GLU A 206 16.90 10.60 -5.87
CA GLU A 206 18.25 10.31 -6.34
C GLU A 206 18.36 8.89 -6.90
N ILE A 207 17.78 7.90 -6.22
CA ILE A 207 17.76 6.50 -6.66
C ILE A 207 16.99 6.38 -7.98
N ALA A 208 15.81 7.00 -8.08
CA ALA A 208 15.01 7.02 -9.30
C ALA A 208 15.77 7.66 -10.49
N ARG A 209 16.55 8.72 -10.25
CA ARG A 209 17.39 9.35 -11.29
C ARG A 209 18.57 8.48 -11.72
N ARG A 210 19.16 7.71 -10.79
CA ARG A 210 20.27 6.78 -11.09
C ARG A 210 19.79 5.56 -11.88
N ASN A 211 18.51 5.18 -11.72
CA ASN A 211 17.95 4.01 -12.37
C ASN A 211 16.66 4.33 -13.15
N PRO A 212 16.74 5.12 -14.26
CA PRO A 212 15.57 5.60 -15.00
C PRO A 212 14.80 4.48 -15.73
N HIS A 213 15.37 3.28 -15.83
CA HIS A 213 14.76 2.09 -16.43
C HIS A 213 14.56 0.95 -15.42
N GLY A 214 14.87 1.19 -14.15
CA GLY A 214 14.66 0.23 -13.08
C GLY A 214 13.19 0.22 -12.71
N ASN A 215 12.39 -0.59 -13.41
CA ASN A 215 11.22 -1.19 -12.78
C ASN A 215 11.71 -1.71 -11.43
N ALA A 216 11.10 -1.25 -10.34
CA ALA A 216 11.46 -1.64 -8.99
C ALA A 216 11.13 -3.13 -8.75
N SER A 217 11.89 -4.01 -9.38
CA SER A 217 12.17 -5.36 -8.90
C SER A 217 13.25 -5.26 -7.84
N LEU A 218 12.91 -4.70 -6.69
CA LEU A 218 13.54 -5.10 -5.45
C LEU A 218 12.67 -6.23 -4.88
N CYS A 219 12.69 -7.36 -5.59
CA CYS A 219 12.31 -8.64 -5.01
C CYS A 219 13.48 -9.07 -4.11
N SER A 220 13.24 -9.08 -2.80
CA SER A 220 13.82 -10.08 -1.90
C SER A 220 12.78 -11.16 -1.67
#